data_AF-A0A1I8MEZ4-F1
#
_entry.id   AF-A0A1I8MEZ4-F1
#
_cell.length_a   1.000
_cell.length_b   1.000
_cell.length_c   1.000
_cell.angle_alpha   90.00
_cell.angle_beta   90.00
_cell.angle_gamma   90.00
#
_symmetry.space_group_name_H-M   'P 1'
#
loop_
_entity.id
_entity.type
_entity.pdbx_description
1 polymer ?
#
loop_
_entity_poly.entity_id
_entity_poly.type
_entity_poly.pdbx_seq_one_letter_code
_entity_poly.pdbx_strand_id
1 'polypeptide(L)'
;MEGINTTTNTCRMNVDNSSSVGVVNCCGLEQDQTCTTSSSSLSSCSSRSSSSSGSAKQLQTIEGKELTGLTHECGVFGAIGCGDWPTQIDIAHVICLGLVALQHRGQESAGIVTSEGKCSKQFNMHKGMGMISQLFNDESMKKLKGNLGIGHTRYSTSGASEVVNCQPFVVHTAHGAMALAHNGELVNSESLRREVLGRGVGLSTHSDSELIAQSLCCCPEGVSESDGPDWPARIRHFMQLAHLSYSLVIMVKDKIYAVRDVYGNRPLCLGKIIPMNAGGEKIEDLPAEGWVVSSESCGFLSIGARYVREVQPGEIIEMTRNGCRTVDIVERPDYKKMAFCIFEYVYFARGDSIFEGQMVYSVRMQCGRQLAREAPIKADIVSSVPESGTAAAHGYAKESGLEFAEVLCKNRYVGRTFIQPSTRLRQLGVAKKFGALSENVSGKRLVLIDDSIVRGNTIGPIIKLLRDAGALEVHVRVASPPLQHPCYMGINIPTHQELIANTLNAEQLARHVGADSLAYLSVEGLKKAVNLNRQEMNKGEGGHCTACLTGEYPGGLPDELSW
;
A
#
# COMPACT_ATOMS: atom_id res chain seq x y z
N MET A 1 15.74 62.46 3.74
CA MET A 1 16.87 61.69 4.31
C MET A 1 17.03 60.46 3.43
N GLU A 2 17.57 60.68 2.23
CA GLU A 2 18.96 60.37 1.88
C GLU A 2 19.19 58.87 1.73
N GLY A 3 19.07 58.40 0.48
CA GLY A 3 19.67 57.16 0.02
C GLY A 3 21.03 57.48 -0.60
N ILE A 4 22.06 56.76 -0.19
CA ILE A 4 23.40 56.79 -0.77
C ILE A 4 23.77 55.36 -1.24
N ASN A 5 24.24 55.30 -2.49
CA ASN A 5 24.80 54.16 -3.20
C ASN A 5 25.97 53.47 -2.48
N THR A 6 26.21 52.18 -2.78
CA THR A 6 27.52 51.71 -3.26
C THR A 6 27.51 50.30 -3.87
N THR A 7 28.27 50.21 -4.96
CA THR A 7 28.68 49.16 -5.91
C THR A 7 29.29 47.85 -5.38
N THR A 8 29.24 46.80 -6.23
CA THR A 8 30.33 45.87 -6.69
C THR A 8 29.69 44.58 -7.22
N ASN A 9 30.16 43.79 -8.20
CA ASN A 9 31.19 43.88 -9.24
C ASN A 9 30.88 42.73 -10.24
N THR A 10 30.81 43.02 -11.54
CA THR A 10 30.75 42.03 -12.63
C THR A 10 32.14 41.82 -13.20
N CYS A 11 32.60 40.57 -13.32
CA CYS A 11 33.82 40.23 -14.04
C CYS A 11 33.48 39.33 -15.24
N ARG A 12 33.72 39.85 -16.45
CA ARG A 12 33.76 39.11 -17.72
C ARG A 12 35.22 38.74 -17.99
N MET A 13 35.46 37.55 -18.53
CA MET A 13 36.51 37.31 -19.53
C MET A 13 36.04 36.25 -20.54
N ASN A 14 36.03 36.64 -21.81
CA ASN A 14 35.99 35.79 -23.00
C ASN A 14 37.38 35.22 -23.27
N VAL A 15 37.50 34.01 -23.85
CA VAL A 15 38.45 33.70 -24.95
C VAL A 15 37.91 32.54 -25.80
N ASP A 16 37.84 32.75 -27.12
CA ASP A 16 37.63 31.78 -28.20
C ASP A 16 38.84 30.84 -28.41
N ASN A 17 38.63 29.57 -28.82
CA ASN A 17 39.17 29.06 -30.09
C ASN A 17 38.87 27.57 -30.37
N SER A 18 38.52 27.38 -31.64
CA SER A 18 38.53 26.23 -32.56
C SER A 18 39.42 24.99 -32.31
N SER A 19 38.93 23.87 -32.89
CA SER A 19 39.61 22.90 -33.80
C SER A 19 39.81 21.43 -33.36
N SER A 20 39.01 20.55 -34.00
CA SER A 20 39.34 19.30 -34.73
C SER A 20 40.28 18.19 -34.17
N VAL A 21 39.72 16.97 -34.18
CA VAL A 21 40.27 15.66 -34.66
C VAL A 21 41.46 15.03 -33.90
N GLY A 22 41.29 13.76 -33.50
CA GLY A 22 42.43 12.86 -33.22
C GLY A 22 42.08 11.57 -32.48
N VAL A 23 41.87 10.49 -33.23
CA VAL A 23 41.95 9.09 -32.77
C VAL A 23 43.42 8.73 -32.54
N VAL A 24 43.81 8.18 -31.37
CA VAL A 24 45.02 7.35 -31.23
C VAL A 24 44.86 6.30 -30.12
N ASN A 25 45.05 5.04 -30.52
CA ASN A 25 45.31 3.85 -29.72
C ASN A 25 46.66 3.91 -28.98
N CYS A 26 46.76 3.30 -27.81
CA CYS A 26 48.03 2.72 -27.33
C CYS A 26 47.83 1.27 -26.89
N CYS A 27 48.49 0.39 -27.64
CA CYS A 27 48.74 -1.02 -27.36
C CYS A 27 49.62 -1.22 -26.11
N GLY A 28 49.44 -2.37 -25.47
CA GLY A 28 50.47 -3.09 -24.72
C GLY A 28 50.38 -4.58 -25.11
N LEU A 29 51.45 -5.08 -25.73
CA LEU A 29 51.74 -6.46 -26.17
C LEU A 29 51.83 -7.40 -24.93
N GLU A 30 51.65 -8.73 -24.96
CA GLU A 30 52.28 -9.81 -25.77
C GLU A 30 51.29 -11.02 -25.88
N GLN A 31 51.05 -11.61 -27.06
CA GLN A 31 51.62 -12.88 -27.60
C GLN A 31 51.65 -14.05 -26.57
N ASP A 32 51.17 -15.28 -26.82
CA ASP A 32 51.04 -16.03 -28.09
C ASP A 32 50.13 -17.29 -27.95
N GLN A 33 49.51 -17.65 -29.08
CA GLN A 33 49.22 -19.00 -29.65
C GLN A 33 48.25 -20.04 -29.02
N THR A 34 47.05 -20.07 -29.61
CA THR A 34 46.39 -21.15 -30.41
C THR A 34 46.64 -22.66 -30.13
N CYS A 35 45.54 -23.42 -30.01
CA CYS A 35 45.21 -24.67 -30.75
C CYS A 35 43.76 -25.09 -30.40
N THR A 36 42.78 -25.05 -31.35
CA THR A 36 42.24 -26.20 -32.15
C THR A 36 41.66 -27.34 -31.27
N THR A 37 40.50 -27.98 -31.50
CA THR A 37 39.66 -28.20 -32.69
C THR A 37 38.31 -28.80 -32.24
N SER A 38 37.34 -28.74 -33.14
CA SER A 38 35.93 -29.14 -33.04
C SER A 38 35.63 -30.64 -33.26
N SER A 39 34.56 -31.09 -32.59
CA SER A 39 33.45 -31.97 -33.03
C SER A 39 33.70 -33.31 -33.77
N SER A 40 33.07 -34.37 -33.25
CA SER A 40 32.35 -35.48 -33.91
C SER A 40 32.32 -36.67 -32.93
N SER A 41 31.38 -37.59 -32.82
CA SER A 41 30.05 -37.89 -33.39
C SER A 41 29.65 -39.27 -32.81
N LEU A 42 28.33 -39.56 -32.74
CA LEU A 42 27.74 -40.93 -32.71
C LEU A 42 28.02 -41.76 -31.43
N SER A 43 27.20 -42.69 -30.95
CA SER A 43 26.00 -43.39 -31.43
C SER A 43 25.32 -44.06 -30.22
N SER A 44 24.01 -44.26 -30.34
CA SER A 44 23.15 -45.05 -29.47
C SER A 44 23.41 -46.57 -29.57
N CYS A 45 22.96 -47.26 -28.52
CA CYS A 45 22.24 -48.54 -28.50
C CYS A 45 22.93 -49.79 -27.88
N SER A 46 22.22 -50.29 -26.86
CA SER A 46 21.97 -51.70 -26.50
C SER A 46 22.93 -52.41 -25.54
N SER A 47 22.44 -52.71 -24.32
CA SER A 47 21.84 -54.02 -23.99
C SER A 47 22.14 -54.54 -22.56
N ARG A 48 21.12 -55.21 -22.00
CA ARG A 48 21.14 -56.31 -21.00
C ARG A 48 21.29 -55.99 -19.51
N SER A 49 20.11 -55.99 -18.86
CA SER A 49 19.68 -56.92 -17.80
C SER A 49 20.71 -57.48 -16.81
N SER A 50 20.53 -57.13 -15.53
CA SER A 50 20.57 -58.10 -14.43
C SER A 50 19.88 -57.53 -13.18
N SER A 51 19.08 -58.39 -12.57
CA SER A 51 18.33 -58.19 -11.34
C SER A 51 19.20 -58.41 -10.09
N SER A 52 19.13 -57.52 -9.10
CA SER A 52 19.25 -57.90 -7.69
C SER A 52 18.79 -56.79 -6.72
N SER A 53 17.76 -57.14 -5.96
CA SER A 53 17.46 -56.81 -4.55
C SER A 53 18.16 -55.63 -3.85
N GLY A 54 17.32 -54.75 -3.30
CA GLY A 54 17.47 -54.28 -1.91
C GLY A 54 18.15 -52.94 -1.69
N SER A 55 17.36 -51.88 -1.54
CA SER A 55 17.48 -50.93 -0.42
C SER A 55 16.35 -49.91 -0.52
N ALA A 56 15.52 -49.84 0.53
CA ALA A 56 14.50 -48.82 0.70
C ALA A 56 15.18 -47.45 0.77
N LYS A 57 15.12 -46.68 -0.33
CA LYS A 57 15.42 -45.25 -0.28
C LYS A 57 14.19 -44.53 0.25
N GLN A 58 14.34 -44.00 1.47
CA GLN A 58 13.54 -42.93 2.02
C GLN A 58 13.09 -41.97 0.91
N LEU A 59 11.78 -41.88 0.70
CA LEU A 59 11.19 -40.68 0.12
C LEU A 59 11.54 -39.54 1.07
N GLN A 60 12.51 -38.72 0.67
CA GLN A 60 12.66 -37.39 1.22
C GLN A 60 11.37 -36.65 0.91
N THR A 61 10.53 -36.50 1.93
CA THR A 61 9.44 -35.54 1.96
C THR A 61 10.04 -34.19 1.59
N ILE A 62 9.70 -33.68 0.41
CA ILE A 62 10.00 -32.31 0.04
C ILE A 62 9.22 -31.47 1.04
N GLU A 63 9.93 -30.87 2.00
CA GLU A 63 9.37 -29.90 2.93
C GLU A 63 8.58 -28.87 2.12
N GLY A 64 7.28 -28.78 2.41
CA GLY A 64 6.38 -27.84 1.77
C GLY A 64 6.95 -26.43 1.92
N LYS A 65 7.14 -25.76 0.80
CA LYS A 65 7.46 -24.33 0.76
C LYS A 65 6.26 -23.61 1.39
N GLU A 66 6.36 -23.25 2.67
CA GLU A 66 5.31 -22.50 3.34
C GLU A 66 5.13 -21.16 2.61
N LEU A 67 3.94 -20.98 2.04
CA LEU A 67 3.57 -19.77 1.32
C LEU A 67 3.49 -18.62 2.32
N THR A 68 4.41 -17.65 2.19
CA THR A 68 4.27 -16.34 2.83
C THR A 68 2.91 -15.75 2.44
N GLY A 69 2.22 -15.11 3.38
CA GLY A 69 0.95 -14.44 3.10
C GLY A 69 1.06 -13.49 1.91
N LEU A 70 -0.07 -13.22 1.29
CA LEU A 70 -0.20 -12.23 0.22
C LEU A 70 0.21 -10.86 0.80
N THR A 71 1.08 -10.13 0.10
CA THR A 71 1.64 -8.84 0.53
C THR A 71 1.30 -7.69 -0.46
N HIS A 72 0.43 -6.71 -0.16
CA HIS A 72 0.26 -5.51 -1.00
C HIS A 72 -0.44 -4.33 -0.29
N GLU A 73 0.32 -3.31 0.11
CA GLU A 73 -0.22 -2.12 0.82
C GLU A 73 -0.14 -0.85 -0.02
N CYS A 74 -0.60 -0.90 -1.26
CA CYS A 74 -0.34 0.19 -2.18
C CYS A 74 -1.29 1.39 -2.00
N GLY A 75 -0.87 2.57 -2.44
CA GLY A 75 -1.75 3.71 -2.64
C GLY A 75 -2.01 3.92 -4.12
N VAL A 76 -3.28 4.09 -4.51
CA VAL A 76 -3.68 4.48 -5.87
C VAL A 76 -4.26 5.88 -5.87
N PHE A 77 -4.02 6.61 -6.96
CA PHE A 77 -4.55 7.95 -7.16
C PHE A 77 -4.89 8.16 -8.63
N GLY A 78 -6.01 8.82 -8.93
CA GLY A 78 -6.38 9.23 -10.29
C GLY A 78 -6.95 10.64 -10.30
N ALA A 79 -6.70 11.38 -11.37
CA ALA A 79 -7.22 12.73 -11.56
C ALA A 79 -7.56 12.99 -13.02
N ILE A 80 -8.66 13.71 -13.25
CA ILE A 80 -9.12 14.14 -14.59
C ILE A 80 -9.73 15.53 -14.53
N GLY A 81 -9.33 16.42 -15.44
CA GLY A 81 -9.90 17.75 -15.59
C GLY A 81 -11.23 17.71 -16.34
N CYS A 82 -12.19 18.53 -15.91
CA CYS A 82 -13.48 18.70 -16.56
C CYS A 82 -13.47 19.87 -17.56
N GLY A 83 -14.48 19.91 -18.43
CA GLY A 83 -14.67 20.99 -19.39
C GLY A 83 -13.81 20.86 -20.64
N ASP A 84 -13.32 21.99 -21.15
CA ASP A 84 -12.48 22.04 -22.35
C ASP A 84 -11.03 21.64 -22.07
N TRP A 85 -10.49 20.85 -23.00
CA TRP A 85 -9.10 20.39 -22.95
C TRP A 85 -8.27 21.14 -23.99
N PRO A 86 -7.06 21.63 -23.64
CA PRO A 86 -6.33 21.36 -22.40
C PRO A 86 -6.92 22.05 -21.16
N THR A 87 -6.98 21.32 -20.05
CA THR A 87 -7.46 21.86 -18.76
C THR A 87 -6.42 22.82 -18.16
N GLN A 88 -6.88 23.75 -17.32
CA GLN A 88 -6.00 24.64 -16.55
C GLN A 88 -5.40 23.95 -15.32
N ILE A 89 -5.92 22.79 -14.93
CA ILE A 89 -5.40 22.02 -13.80
C ILE A 89 -4.12 21.31 -14.22
N ASP A 90 -3.05 21.47 -13.44
CA ASP A 90 -1.86 20.65 -13.58
C ASP A 90 -2.10 19.26 -12.96
N ILE A 91 -2.59 18.33 -13.80
CA ILE A 91 -2.98 16.99 -13.39
C ILE A 91 -1.81 16.19 -12.82
N ALA A 92 -0.61 16.35 -13.37
CA ALA A 92 0.57 15.65 -12.87
C ALA A 92 0.90 16.10 -11.45
N HIS A 93 0.90 17.42 -11.19
CA HIS A 93 1.15 17.95 -9.85
C HIS A 93 0.07 17.56 -8.86
N VAL A 94 -1.21 17.56 -9.27
CA VAL A 94 -2.32 17.06 -8.45
C VAL A 94 -2.08 15.61 -8.03
N ILE A 95 -1.73 14.74 -8.97
CA ILE A 95 -1.44 13.32 -8.67
C ILE A 95 -0.21 13.21 -7.77
N CYS A 96 0.85 13.96 -8.04
CA CYS A 96 2.08 13.94 -7.23
C CYS A 96 1.79 14.31 -5.77
N LEU A 97 1.09 15.42 -5.52
CA LEU A 97 0.69 15.83 -4.17
C LEU A 97 -0.25 14.82 -3.49
N GLY A 98 -1.19 14.26 -4.25
CA GLY A 98 -2.04 13.16 -3.78
C GLY A 98 -1.22 11.94 -3.34
N LEU A 99 -0.22 11.54 -4.11
CA LEU A 99 0.66 10.43 -3.77
C LEU A 99 1.60 10.75 -2.59
N VAL A 100 2.06 11.99 -2.43
CA VAL A 100 2.78 12.41 -1.22
C VAL A 100 1.92 12.18 0.03
N ALA A 101 0.63 12.51 -0.04
CA ALA A 101 -0.30 12.27 1.07
C ALA A 101 -0.54 10.77 1.35
N LEU A 102 -0.32 9.89 0.36
CA LEU A 102 -0.41 8.43 0.47
C LEU A 102 0.95 7.74 0.70
N GLN A 103 2.05 8.46 0.88
CA GLN A 103 3.40 7.88 1.01
C GLN A 103 3.54 6.91 2.20
N HIS A 104 2.63 6.95 3.19
CA HIS A 104 2.60 5.97 4.27
C HIS A 104 2.13 4.58 3.81
N ARG A 105 1.38 4.50 2.70
CA ARG A 105 0.98 3.22 2.09
C ARG A 105 2.16 2.54 1.40
N GLY A 106 2.98 3.26 0.66
CA GLY A 106 4.13 2.68 -0.04
C GLY A 106 5.36 3.57 0.02
N GLN A 107 6.56 3.01 0.17
CA GLN A 107 7.83 3.75 0.16
C GLN A 107 8.89 3.10 -0.72
N GLU A 108 8.54 2.02 -1.41
CA GLU A 108 9.49 1.25 -2.20
C GLU A 108 9.64 1.82 -3.61
N SER A 109 8.51 2.14 -4.25
CA SER A 109 8.49 2.75 -5.57
C SER A 109 7.25 3.62 -5.77
N ALA A 110 7.31 4.45 -6.80
CA ALA A 110 6.19 5.27 -7.23
C ALA A 110 6.17 5.43 -8.75
N GLY A 111 5.03 5.86 -9.28
CA GLY A 111 4.87 6.12 -10.70
C GLY A 111 3.68 7.00 -10.99
N ILE A 112 3.77 7.79 -12.06
CA ILE A 112 2.68 8.60 -12.62
C ILE A 112 2.64 8.34 -14.13
N VAL A 113 1.42 8.18 -14.64
CA VAL A 113 1.12 8.08 -16.07
C VAL A 113 0.04 9.11 -16.41
N THR A 114 0.28 9.95 -17.41
CA THR A 114 -0.66 10.99 -17.87
C THR A 114 -0.97 10.86 -19.36
N SER A 115 -2.12 11.39 -19.76
CA SER A 115 -2.61 11.40 -21.14
C SER A 115 -3.17 12.79 -21.48
N GLU A 116 -2.98 13.23 -22.72
CA GLU A 116 -3.67 14.42 -23.25
C GLU A 116 -5.11 14.14 -23.67
N GLY A 117 -5.54 12.88 -23.70
CA GLY A 117 -6.90 12.48 -24.08
C GLY A 117 -7.17 12.40 -25.58
N LYS A 118 -6.17 12.63 -26.43
CA LYS A 118 -6.31 12.64 -27.90
C LYS A 118 -5.89 11.33 -28.55
N CYS A 119 -4.76 10.77 -28.11
CA CYS A 119 -4.16 9.58 -28.70
C CYS A 119 -4.25 8.41 -27.73
N SER A 120 -4.72 7.25 -28.20
CA SER A 120 -4.69 6.03 -27.42
C SER A 120 -3.35 5.31 -27.49
N LYS A 121 -2.39 5.72 -28.32
CA LYS A 121 -1.16 4.93 -28.57
C LYS A 121 0.01 5.25 -27.65
N GLN A 122 0.06 6.43 -27.03
CA GLN A 122 1.20 6.84 -26.20
C GLN A 122 0.71 7.61 -24.98
N PHE A 123 1.21 7.21 -23.81
CA PHE A 123 1.07 7.94 -22.56
C PHE A 123 2.42 8.52 -22.15
N ASN A 124 2.37 9.62 -21.40
CA ASN A 124 3.55 10.15 -20.73
C ASN A 124 3.70 9.41 -19.41
N MET A 125 4.89 8.89 -19.11
CA MET A 125 5.10 8.11 -17.90
C MET A 125 6.45 8.40 -17.25
N HIS A 126 6.45 8.38 -15.92
CA HIS A 126 7.66 8.40 -15.11
C HIS A 126 7.43 7.53 -13.88
N LYS A 127 8.28 6.51 -13.70
CA LYS A 127 8.19 5.55 -12.60
C LYS A 127 9.57 5.07 -12.19
N GLY A 128 9.74 4.70 -10.93
CA GLY A 128 11.02 4.25 -10.41
C GLY A 128 10.99 3.92 -8.92
N MET A 129 12.11 3.41 -8.43
CA MET A 129 12.29 3.07 -7.02
C MET A 129 12.51 4.35 -6.19
N GLY A 130 12.06 4.30 -4.93
CA GLY A 130 12.23 5.37 -3.96
C GLY A 130 10.94 6.10 -3.60
N MET A 131 11.10 7.16 -2.81
CA MET A 131 10.01 8.01 -2.34
C MET A 131 9.52 8.96 -3.44
N ILE A 132 8.26 9.41 -3.35
CA ILE A 132 7.66 10.35 -4.32
C ILE A 132 8.52 11.61 -4.45
N SER A 133 8.96 12.19 -3.34
CA SER A 133 9.76 13.43 -3.33
C SER A 133 11.13 13.30 -3.98
N GLN A 134 11.66 12.09 -4.10
CA GLN A 134 12.95 11.82 -4.75
C GLN A 134 12.76 11.55 -6.25
N LEU A 135 11.67 10.89 -6.61
CA LEU A 135 11.41 10.45 -7.96
C LEU A 135 10.86 11.57 -8.86
N PHE A 136 10.01 12.44 -8.32
CA PHE A 136 9.32 13.48 -9.08
C PHE A 136 9.91 14.87 -8.81
N ASN A 137 10.94 15.20 -9.59
CA ASN A 137 11.55 16.53 -9.64
C ASN A 137 11.01 17.37 -10.82
N ASP A 138 11.36 18.65 -10.87
CA ASP A 138 10.91 19.59 -11.92
C ASP A 138 11.14 19.07 -13.35
N GLU A 139 12.23 18.34 -13.60
CA GLU A 139 12.54 17.81 -14.93
C GLU A 139 11.59 16.66 -15.30
N SER A 140 11.37 15.73 -14.39
CA SER A 140 10.43 14.61 -14.59
C SER A 140 8.98 15.10 -14.70
N MET A 141 8.59 16.09 -13.89
CA MET A 141 7.24 16.66 -13.91
C MET A 141 6.93 17.36 -15.24
N LYS A 142 7.91 18.04 -15.86
CA LYS A 142 7.75 18.64 -17.19
C LYS A 142 7.43 17.64 -18.30
N LYS A 143 7.79 16.36 -18.12
CA LYS A 143 7.52 15.27 -19.08
C LYS A 143 6.09 14.72 -18.93
N LEU A 144 5.47 14.88 -17.76
CA LEU A 144 4.14 14.35 -17.43
C LEU A 144 3.02 15.32 -17.84
N LYS A 145 2.83 15.51 -19.15
CA LYS A 145 1.77 16.38 -19.67
C LYS A 145 0.46 15.60 -19.79
N GLY A 146 -0.68 16.24 -19.52
CA GLY A 146 -1.98 15.62 -19.73
C GLY A 146 -3.16 16.32 -19.05
N ASN A 147 -4.36 15.93 -19.48
CA ASN A 147 -5.65 16.35 -18.91
C ASN A 147 -6.25 15.31 -17.96
N LEU A 148 -5.64 14.12 -17.93
CA LEU A 148 -5.98 13.01 -17.06
C LEU A 148 -4.71 12.22 -16.75
N GLY A 149 -4.71 11.54 -15.61
CA GLY A 149 -3.60 10.69 -15.21
C GLY A 149 -3.93 9.83 -14.01
N ILE A 150 -3.08 8.82 -13.81
CA ILE A 150 -3.12 7.93 -12.67
C ILE A 150 -1.74 7.79 -12.06
N GLY A 151 -1.70 7.50 -10.78
CA GLY A 151 -0.49 7.38 -9.99
C GLY A 151 -0.59 6.26 -8.97
N HIS A 152 0.58 5.79 -8.54
CA HIS A 152 0.69 4.71 -7.59
C HIS A 152 1.90 4.87 -6.66
N THR A 153 1.77 4.40 -5.43
CA THR A 153 2.89 4.16 -4.52
C THR A 153 2.88 2.72 -4.00
N ARG A 154 4.04 2.05 -4.05
CA ARG A 154 4.19 0.63 -3.77
C ARG A 154 4.81 0.40 -2.38
N TYR A 155 4.22 -0.51 -1.62
CA TYR A 155 4.85 -1.15 -0.48
C TYR A 155 5.59 -2.41 -0.93
N SER A 156 6.67 -2.82 -0.23
CA SER A 156 7.44 -4.00 -0.66
C SER A 156 6.58 -5.26 -0.55
N THR A 157 6.45 -5.98 -1.67
CA THR A 157 5.60 -7.17 -1.81
C THR A 157 6.42 -8.42 -2.11
N SER A 158 5.75 -9.55 -2.24
CA SER A 158 6.24 -10.88 -2.62
C SER A 158 6.96 -10.85 -3.97
N GLY A 159 6.68 -9.84 -4.80
CA GLY A 159 7.44 -9.54 -6.01
C GLY A 159 8.74 -8.78 -5.70
N ALA A 160 9.82 -9.16 -6.39
CA ALA A 160 11.13 -8.54 -6.24
C ALA A 160 11.09 -6.99 -6.28
N SER A 161 12.00 -6.37 -5.54
CA SER A 161 12.16 -4.90 -5.45
C SER A 161 12.83 -4.38 -6.72
N GLU A 162 12.09 -4.44 -7.83
CA GLU A 162 12.58 -4.15 -9.17
C GLU A 162 11.73 -3.08 -9.86
N VAL A 163 12.38 -2.27 -10.70
CA VAL A 163 11.74 -1.20 -11.46
C VAL A 163 10.61 -1.74 -12.35
N VAL A 164 10.74 -2.98 -12.85
CA VAL A 164 9.73 -3.62 -13.70
C VAL A 164 8.38 -3.77 -12.98
N ASN A 165 8.40 -3.90 -11.65
CA ASN A 165 7.21 -4.04 -10.82
C ASN A 165 6.61 -2.69 -10.39
N CYS A 166 7.20 -1.57 -10.82
CA CYS A 166 6.66 -0.24 -10.54
C CYS A 166 5.37 -0.02 -11.34
N GLN A 167 4.31 0.35 -10.62
CA GLN A 167 3.03 0.77 -11.18
C GLN A 167 2.98 2.30 -11.37
N PRO A 168 2.07 2.86 -12.18
CA PRO A 168 1.06 2.16 -13.00
C PRO A 168 1.67 1.27 -14.09
N PHE A 169 1.05 0.11 -14.33
CA PHE A 169 1.40 -0.75 -15.46
C PHE A 169 0.76 -0.18 -16.73
N VAL A 170 1.54 -0.06 -17.80
CA VAL A 170 1.04 0.36 -19.10
C VAL A 170 1.15 -0.83 -20.05
N VAL A 171 0.01 -1.23 -20.62
CA VAL A 171 -0.07 -2.32 -21.60
C VAL A 171 -0.65 -1.80 -22.90
N HIS A 172 -0.13 -2.27 -24.03
CA HIS A 172 -0.70 -1.99 -25.34
C HIS A 172 -1.71 -3.08 -25.69
N THR A 173 -2.96 -2.67 -25.85
CA THR A 173 -4.08 -3.54 -26.22
C THR A 173 -4.44 -3.35 -27.69
N ALA A 174 -5.31 -4.21 -28.23
CA ALA A 174 -5.90 -4.01 -29.56
C ALA A 174 -6.62 -2.65 -29.69
N HIS A 175 -7.02 -2.05 -28.56
CA HIS A 175 -7.78 -0.80 -28.49
C HIS A 175 -6.91 0.42 -28.10
N GLY A 176 -5.59 0.22 -28.05
CA GLY A 176 -4.60 1.23 -27.61
C GLY A 176 -4.02 0.93 -26.23
N ALA A 177 -3.24 1.87 -25.72
CA ALA A 177 -2.62 1.82 -24.41
C ALA A 177 -3.69 1.91 -23.30
N MET A 178 -3.51 1.07 -22.30
CA MET A 178 -4.24 1.08 -21.04
C MET A 178 -3.22 1.18 -19.91
N ALA A 179 -3.48 2.05 -18.94
CA ALA A 179 -2.68 2.14 -17.72
C ALA A 179 -3.52 1.65 -16.53
N LEU A 180 -2.91 0.90 -15.62
CA LEU A 180 -3.55 0.31 -14.45
C LEU A 180 -2.72 0.58 -13.19
N ALA A 181 -3.39 1.10 -12.17
CA ALA A 181 -2.88 1.16 -10.80
C ALA A 181 -3.78 0.34 -9.88
N HIS A 182 -3.17 -0.48 -9.03
CA HIS A 182 -3.83 -1.50 -8.23
C HIS A 182 -3.38 -1.44 -6.76
N ASN A 183 -4.34 -1.37 -5.85
CA ASN A 183 -4.17 -1.58 -4.43
C ASN A 183 -4.92 -2.84 -3.99
N GLY A 184 -4.20 -3.87 -3.58
CA GLY A 184 -4.75 -5.15 -3.18
C GLY A 184 -3.95 -6.32 -3.73
N GLU A 185 -4.54 -7.51 -3.70
CA GLU A 185 -3.89 -8.75 -4.13
C GLU A 185 -4.92 -9.79 -4.56
N LEU A 186 -4.58 -10.57 -5.57
CA LEU A 186 -5.44 -11.60 -6.11
C LEU A 186 -5.23 -12.92 -5.38
N VAL A 187 -6.26 -13.35 -4.65
CA VAL A 187 -6.26 -14.64 -3.94
C VAL A 187 -6.10 -15.83 -4.90
N ASN A 188 -6.60 -15.70 -6.13
CA ASN A 188 -6.54 -16.72 -7.19
C ASN A 188 -5.53 -16.40 -8.30
N SER A 189 -4.43 -15.69 -7.98
CA SER A 189 -3.42 -15.25 -8.96
C SER A 189 -2.86 -16.39 -9.81
N GLU A 190 -2.58 -17.56 -9.23
CA GLU A 190 -2.07 -18.74 -9.96
C GLU A 190 -3.07 -19.33 -10.96
N SER A 191 -4.35 -19.39 -10.58
CA SER A 191 -5.43 -19.82 -11.48
C SER A 191 -5.56 -18.84 -12.66
N LEU A 192 -5.62 -17.53 -12.36
CA LEU A 192 -5.73 -16.48 -13.38
C LEU A 192 -4.49 -16.45 -14.29
N ARG A 193 -3.31 -16.69 -13.73
CA ARG A 193 -2.05 -16.80 -14.49
C ARG A 193 -2.09 -17.94 -15.48
N ARG A 194 -2.55 -19.13 -15.08
CA ARG A 194 -2.72 -20.28 -15.99
C ARG A 194 -3.68 -19.94 -17.13
N GLU A 195 -4.78 -19.27 -16.83
CA GLU A 195 -5.76 -18.85 -17.83
C GLU A 195 -5.17 -17.84 -18.83
N VAL A 196 -4.47 -16.81 -18.36
CA VAL A 196 -3.82 -15.80 -19.20
C VAL A 196 -2.73 -16.43 -20.08
N LEU A 197 -1.84 -17.25 -19.49
CA LEU A 197 -0.77 -17.94 -20.22
C LEU A 197 -1.32 -18.96 -21.23
N GLY A 198 -2.40 -19.66 -20.89
CA GLY A 198 -3.07 -20.64 -21.76
C GLY A 198 -3.62 -20.03 -23.06
N ARG A 199 -3.87 -18.71 -23.07
CA ARG A 199 -4.27 -17.94 -24.26
C ARG A 199 -3.09 -17.50 -25.14
N GLY A 200 -1.86 -17.83 -24.76
CA GLY A 200 -0.64 -17.45 -25.47
C GLY A 200 -0.13 -16.04 -25.15
N VAL A 201 -0.62 -15.41 -24.08
CA VAL A 201 -0.13 -14.09 -23.61
C VAL A 201 1.15 -14.28 -22.81
N GLY A 202 2.23 -13.59 -23.20
CA GLY A 202 3.47 -13.54 -22.42
C GLY A 202 3.37 -12.58 -21.24
N LEU A 203 3.90 -12.97 -20.08
CA LEU A 203 3.99 -12.14 -18.88
C LEU A 203 5.45 -11.76 -18.62
N SER A 204 5.69 -10.48 -18.37
CA SER A 204 7.03 -9.92 -18.11
C SER A 204 7.39 -9.90 -16.63
N THR A 205 6.39 -10.07 -15.75
CA THR A 205 6.49 -9.99 -14.30
C THR A 205 5.69 -11.10 -13.61
N HIS A 206 5.90 -11.19 -12.31
CA HIS A 206 5.07 -11.99 -11.40
C HIS A 206 4.05 -11.11 -10.65
N SER A 207 3.83 -9.86 -11.08
CA SER A 207 2.89 -8.97 -10.40
C SER A 207 1.45 -9.27 -10.81
N ASP A 208 0.57 -9.36 -9.82
CA ASP A 208 -0.88 -9.38 -10.01
C ASP A 208 -1.37 -8.23 -10.88
N SER A 209 -0.70 -7.08 -10.86
CA SER A 209 -1.11 -5.92 -11.64
C SER A 209 -0.96 -6.16 -13.14
N GLU A 210 0.08 -6.90 -13.57
CA GLU A 210 0.21 -7.30 -14.96
C GLU A 210 -0.87 -8.34 -15.32
N LEU A 211 -1.14 -9.30 -14.44
CA LEU A 211 -2.21 -10.28 -14.64
C LEU A 211 -3.57 -9.59 -14.82
N ILE A 212 -3.93 -8.66 -13.93
CA ILE A 212 -5.17 -7.87 -14.03
C ILE A 212 -5.21 -7.12 -15.35
N ALA A 213 -4.12 -6.44 -15.73
CA ALA A 213 -4.06 -5.69 -16.98
C ALA A 213 -4.29 -6.62 -18.20
N GLN A 214 -3.67 -7.80 -18.22
CA GLN A 214 -3.84 -8.76 -19.31
C GLN A 214 -5.23 -9.41 -19.32
N SER A 215 -5.83 -9.67 -18.15
CA SER A 215 -7.21 -10.16 -18.05
C SER A 215 -8.20 -9.15 -18.63
N LEU A 216 -8.02 -7.85 -18.37
CA LEU A 216 -8.86 -6.77 -18.92
C LEU A 216 -8.71 -6.61 -20.45
N CYS A 217 -7.59 -7.04 -21.03
CA CYS A 217 -7.38 -7.06 -22.49
C CYS A 217 -8.29 -8.06 -23.21
N CYS A 218 -8.95 -8.99 -22.50
CA CYS A 218 -9.77 -10.03 -23.10
C CYS A 218 -11.22 -9.60 -23.25
N CYS A 219 -11.79 -9.79 -24.45
CA CYS A 219 -13.21 -9.50 -24.69
C CYS A 219 -14.06 -10.62 -24.06
N PRO A 220 -15.07 -10.30 -23.23
CA PRO A 220 -16.00 -11.30 -22.72
C PRO A 220 -16.82 -11.93 -23.85
N GLU A 221 -17.19 -13.21 -23.69
CA GLU A 221 -18.05 -13.88 -24.66
C GLU A 221 -19.41 -13.19 -24.79
N GLY A 222 -19.93 -13.08 -26.01
CA GLY A 222 -21.23 -12.46 -26.28
C GLY A 222 -21.23 -10.92 -26.34
N VAL A 223 -20.09 -10.25 -26.10
CA VAL A 223 -19.95 -8.80 -26.26
C VAL A 223 -19.46 -8.48 -27.67
N SER A 224 -20.22 -7.67 -28.42
CA SER A 224 -19.79 -7.15 -29.73
C SER A 224 -18.98 -5.86 -29.54
N GLU A 225 -17.76 -5.82 -30.08
CA GLU A 225 -16.89 -4.63 -30.07
C GLU A 225 -16.79 -3.96 -31.45
N SER A 226 -17.85 -4.07 -32.25
CA SER A 226 -17.91 -3.46 -33.58
C SER A 226 -17.74 -1.93 -33.55
N ASP A 227 -18.19 -1.28 -32.47
CA ASP A 227 -18.07 0.17 -32.24
C ASP A 227 -16.92 0.56 -31.27
N GLY A 228 -16.01 -0.38 -30.98
CA GLY A 228 -14.90 -0.20 -30.04
C GLY A 228 -15.06 -0.99 -28.73
N PRO A 229 -14.13 -0.81 -27.77
CA PRO A 229 -14.12 -1.61 -26.55
C PRO A 229 -15.22 -1.24 -25.57
N ASP A 230 -15.93 -2.25 -25.05
CA ASP A 230 -16.80 -2.11 -23.89
C ASP A 230 -15.98 -2.35 -22.61
N TRP A 231 -15.33 -1.28 -22.14
CA TRP A 231 -14.53 -1.33 -20.91
C TRP A 231 -15.35 -1.67 -19.67
N PRO A 232 -16.55 -1.11 -19.43
CA PRO A 232 -17.42 -1.56 -18.35
C PRO A 232 -17.68 -3.07 -18.35
N ALA A 233 -18.03 -3.66 -19.51
CA ALA A 233 -18.26 -5.10 -19.62
C ALA A 233 -16.98 -5.93 -19.33
N ARG A 234 -15.81 -5.47 -19.83
CA ARG A 234 -14.51 -6.11 -19.54
C ARG A 234 -14.16 -6.07 -18.06
N ILE A 235 -14.39 -4.93 -17.40
CA ILE A 235 -14.15 -4.77 -15.97
C ILE A 235 -15.12 -5.67 -15.18
N ARG A 236 -16.41 -5.67 -15.50
CA ARG A 236 -17.39 -6.59 -14.88
C ARG A 236 -16.95 -8.04 -15.00
N HIS A 237 -16.53 -8.47 -16.19
CA HIS A 237 -16.07 -9.83 -16.41
C HIS A 237 -14.84 -10.16 -15.55
N PHE A 238 -13.85 -9.26 -15.49
CA PHE A 238 -12.72 -9.42 -14.57
C PHE A 238 -13.18 -9.55 -13.12
N MET A 239 -14.15 -8.74 -12.67
CA MET A 239 -14.67 -8.81 -11.30
C MET A 239 -15.36 -10.13 -10.97
N GLN A 240 -15.91 -10.83 -11.97
CA GLN A 240 -16.46 -12.17 -11.80
C GLN A 240 -15.36 -13.25 -11.67
N LEU A 241 -14.19 -13.02 -12.28
CA LEU A 241 -13.04 -13.93 -12.22
C LEU A 241 -12.21 -13.72 -10.96
N ALA A 242 -12.08 -12.48 -10.48
CA ALA A 242 -11.26 -12.10 -9.34
C ALA A 242 -12.13 -11.75 -8.13
N HIS A 243 -12.15 -12.65 -7.13
CA HIS A 243 -13.16 -12.58 -6.06
C HIS A 243 -12.81 -11.68 -4.89
N LEU A 244 -11.55 -11.24 -4.75
CA LEU A 244 -11.00 -10.32 -3.74
C LEU A 244 -9.47 -10.31 -3.93
N SER A 245 -8.73 -9.32 -3.43
CA SER A 245 -9.14 -8.06 -2.82
C SER A 245 -8.48 -6.93 -3.58
N TYR A 246 -9.22 -5.97 -4.14
CA TYR A 246 -8.62 -4.93 -4.98
C TYR A 246 -9.42 -3.63 -5.02
N SER A 247 -8.68 -2.55 -5.18
CA SER A 247 -9.15 -1.27 -5.70
C SER A 247 -8.30 -0.89 -6.90
N LEU A 248 -8.95 -0.58 -8.02
CA LEU A 248 -8.29 -0.30 -9.30
C LEU A 248 -8.58 1.12 -9.75
N VAL A 249 -7.56 1.73 -10.35
CA VAL A 249 -7.71 2.94 -11.18
C VAL A 249 -7.14 2.62 -12.55
N ILE A 250 -8.02 2.61 -13.55
CA ILE A 250 -7.72 2.23 -14.93
C ILE A 250 -7.83 3.48 -15.80
N MET A 251 -6.82 3.77 -16.62
CA MET A 251 -6.87 4.87 -17.57
C MET A 251 -6.81 4.34 -18.99
N VAL A 252 -7.77 4.75 -19.82
CA VAL A 252 -7.84 4.41 -21.25
C VAL A 252 -8.18 5.66 -22.04
N LYS A 253 -7.38 6.00 -23.05
CA LYS A 253 -7.57 7.15 -23.95
C LYS A 253 -7.90 8.46 -23.20
N ASP A 254 -9.19 8.78 -23.04
CA ASP A 254 -9.80 9.98 -22.49
C ASP A 254 -10.68 9.73 -21.23
N LYS A 255 -10.60 8.53 -20.65
CA LYS A 255 -11.41 8.10 -19.50
C LYS A 255 -10.54 7.51 -18.39
N ILE A 256 -11.03 7.66 -17.15
CA ILE A 256 -10.55 6.93 -15.98
C ILE A 256 -11.70 6.09 -15.43
N TYR A 257 -11.46 4.81 -15.15
CA TYR A 257 -12.36 3.97 -14.39
C TYR A 257 -11.82 3.75 -12.98
N ALA A 258 -12.68 3.90 -11.98
CA ALA A 258 -12.40 3.55 -10.59
C ALA A 258 -13.27 2.36 -10.20
N VAL A 259 -12.64 1.33 -9.65
CA VAL A 259 -13.29 0.03 -9.40
C VAL A 259 -12.95 -0.44 -8.00
N ARG A 260 -13.96 -0.89 -7.26
CA ARG A 260 -13.79 -1.51 -5.94
C ARG A 260 -14.35 -2.93 -5.97
N ASP A 261 -13.64 -3.88 -5.37
CA ASP A 261 -14.09 -5.28 -5.29
C ASP A 261 -15.51 -5.41 -4.67
N VAL A 262 -16.19 -6.52 -4.97
CA VAL A 262 -17.60 -6.75 -4.57
C VAL A 262 -17.81 -6.85 -3.05
N TYR A 263 -16.75 -7.08 -2.27
CA TYR A 263 -16.80 -7.11 -0.81
C TYR A 263 -16.41 -5.76 -0.19
N GLY A 264 -15.90 -4.83 -0.99
CA GLY A 264 -15.44 -3.53 -0.56
C GLY A 264 -14.22 -3.58 0.35
N ASN A 265 -13.34 -4.58 0.20
CA ASN A 265 -12.26 -4.82 1.17
C ASN A 265 -11.22 -3.70 1.20
N ARG A 266 -10.73 -3.28 0.03
CA ARG A 266 -9.74 -2.20 -0.09
C ARG A 266 -10.43 -0.84 -0.19
N PRO A 267 -9.85 0.22 0.42
CA PRO A 267 -10.47 1.54 0.41
C PRO A 267 -10.29 2.22 -0.95
N LEU A 268 -11.34 2.91 -1.39
CA LEU A 268 -11.34 3.78 -2.55
C LEU A 268 -12.42 4.85 -2.38
N CYS A 269 -12.05 6.11 -2.59
CA CYS A 269 -12.95 7.25 -2.41
C CYS A 269 -12.84 8.27 -3.54
N LEU A 270 -13.94 8.99 -3.76
CA LEU A 270 -14.11 10.00 -4.79
C LEU A 270 -14.04 11.39 -4.17
N GLY A 271 -13.29 12.27 -4.83
CA GLY A 271 -13.19 13.69 -4.54
C GLY A 271 -13.48 14.54 -5.77
N LYS A 272 -13.88 15.78 -5.52
CA LYS A 272 -14.21 16.77 -6.55
C LYS A 272 -13.30 17.97 -6.38
N ILE A 273 -12.53 18.32 -7.42
CA ILE A 273 -11.76 19.56 -7.47
C ILE A 273 -12.75 20.68 -7.73
N ILE A 274 -12.79 21.63 -6.80
CA ILE A 274 -13.68 22.79 -6.86
C ILE A 274 -12.87 24.07 -7.07
N PRO A 275 -13.47 25.13 -7.62
CA PRO A 275 -12.82 26.42 -7.74
C PRO A 275 -12.34 26.92 -6.37
N MET A 276 -11.13 27.49 -6.30
CA MET A 276 -10.50 27.94 -5.04
C MET A 276 -11.33 28.98 -4.26
N ASN A 277 -12.18 29.74 -4.95
CA ASN A 277 -13.02 30.78 -4.36
C ASN A 277 -14.42 30.29 -3.94
N ALA A 278 -14.72 29.00 -4.11
CA ALA A 278 -15.98 28.40 -3.69
C ALA A 278 -15.97 28.13 -2.18
N GLY A 279 -16.67 28.98 -1.41
CA GLY A 279 -16.81 28.84 0.04
C GLY A 279 -18.27 28.89 0.48
N GLY A 280 -18.70 27.97 1.35
CA GLY A 280 -20.01 27.99 2.01
C GLY A 280 -21.16 27.31 1.25
N GLU A 281 -20.98 26.96 -0.03
CA GLU A 281 -21.95 26.22 -0.82
C GLU A 281 -21.82 24.70 -0.63
N LYS A 282 -22.90 23.95 -0.87
CA LYS A 282 -22.86 22.47 -0.81
C LYS A 282 -21.99 21.96 -1.96
N ILE A 283 -21.18 20.92 -1.68
CA ILE A 283 -20.27 20.31 -2.67
C ILE A 283 -21.02 19.83 -3.93
N GLU A 284 -22.27 19.40 -3.75
CA GLU A 284 -23.16 18.94 -4.82
C GLU A 284 -23.45 20.03 -5.86
N ASP A 285 -23.66 21.26 -5.39
CA ASP A 285 -24.09 22.40 -6.20
C ASP A 285 -22.93 23.08 -6.94
N LEU A 286 -21.69 22.89 -6.47
CA LEU A 286 -20.51 23.50 -7.06
C LEU A 286 -20.14 22.86 -8.42
N PRO A 287 -19.68 23.62 -9.43
CA PRO A 287 -19.13 23.01 -10.63
C PRO A 287 -17.83 22.25 -10.32
N ALA A 288 -17.61 21.11 -10.98
CA ALA A 288 -16.33 20.40 -10.90
C ALA A 288 -15.34 21.01 -11.91
N GLU A 289 -14.18 21.48 -11.45
CA GLU A 289 -13.04 21.73 -12.34
C GLU A 289 -12.34 20.42 -12.71
N GLY A 290 -12.48 19.40 -11.85
CA GLY A 290 -11.96 18.06 -12.07
C GLY A 290 -12.49 17.06 -11.05
N TRP A 291 -12.21 15.78 -11.29
CA TRP A 291 -12.53 14.70 -10.37
C TRP A 291 -11.26 13.94 -10.00
N VAL A 292 -11.21 13.46 -8.76
CA VAL A 292 -10.12 12.65 -8.25
C VAL A 292 -10.64 11.38 -7.59
N VAL A 293 -9.87 10.31 -7.69
CA VAL A 293 -10.10 9.07 -6.96
C VAL A 293 -8.84 8.70 -6.20
N SER A 294 -8.98 8.19 -4.98
CA SER A 294 -7.83 7.83 -4.14
C SER A 294 -8.14 6.71 -3.15
N SER A 295 -7.11 5.94 -2.77
CA SER A 295 -7.21 5.00 -1.64
C SER A 295 -7.67 5.69 -0.35
N GLU A 296 -7.33 6.96 -0.12
CA GLU A 296 -7.68 7.69 1.10
C GLU A 296 -8.05 9.15 0.82
N SER A 297 -8.93 9.71 1.65
CA SER A 297 -9.38 11.10 1.53
C SER A 297 -8.35 12.14 2.00
N CYS A 298 -7.31 11.71 2.71
CA CYS A 298 -6.38 12.58 3.43
C CYS A 298 -5.53 13.50 2.51
N GLY A 299 -5.43 13.17 1.22
CA GLY A 299 -4.76 13.99 0.21
C GLY A 299 -5.64 15.04 -0.47
N PHE A 300 -6.96 15.03 -0.28
CA PHE A 300 -7.87 15.86 -1.07
C PHE A 300 -7.74 17.36 -0.78
N LEU A 301 -7.63 17.74 0.50
CA LEU A 301 -7.53 19.16 0.86
C LEU A 301 -6.30 19.85 0.27
N SER A 302 -5.15 19.14 0.23
CA SER A 302 -3.89 19.69 -0.30
C SER A 302 -3.89 19.98 -1.80
N ILE A 303 -4.86 19.42 -2.54
CA ILE A 303 -4.98 19.60 -3.99
C ILE A 303 -6.25 20.39 -4.37
N GLY A 304 -6.90 21.02 -3.41
CA GLY A 304 -8.16 21.76 -3.66
C GLY A 304 -9.38 20.87 -3.91
N ALA A 305 -9.28 19.57 -3.62
CA ALA A 305 -10.42 18.66 -3.73
C ALA A 305 -11.24 18.63 -2.43
N ARG A 306 -12.53 18.34 -2.57
CA ARG A 306 -13.44 18.01 -1.47
C ARG A 306 -13.87 16.56 -1.57
N TYR A 307 -13.92 15.89 -0.42
CA TYR A 307 -14.45 14.54 -0.32
C TYR A 307 -15.92 14.52 -0.73
N VAL A 308 -16.30 13.57 -1.59
CA VAL A 308 -17.68 13.38 -2.03
C VAL A 308 -18.29 12.17 -1.35
N ARG A 309 -17.70 10.98 -1.58
CA ARG A 309 -18.12 9.71 -0.98
C ARG A 309 -17.09 8.62 -1.21
N GLU A 310 -17.29 7.47 -0.57
CA GLU A 310 -16.62 6.23 -0.96
C GLU A 310 -17.15 5.68 -2.29
N VAL A 311 -16.27 4.96 -3.00
CA VAL A 311 -16.68 4.05 -4.08
C VAL A 311 -17.34 2.84 -3.42
N GLN A 312 -18.54 2.48 -3.86
CA GLN A 312 -19.33 1.40 -3.28
C GLN A 312 -18.70 0.04 -3.62
N PRO A 313 -18.88 -1.00 -2.78
CA PRO A 313 -18.50 -2.36 -3.13
C PRO A 313 -19.09 -2.76 -4.49
N GLY A 314 -18.27 -3.32 -5.37
CA GLY A 314 -18.71 -3.75 -6.70
C GLY A 314 -18.91 -2.61 -7.72
N GLU A 315 -18.75 -1.35 -7.33
CA GLU A 315 -19.02 -0.20 -8.19
C GLU A 315 -17.93 0.02 -9.23
N ILE A 316 -18.37 0.29 -10.46
CA ILE A 316 -17.54 0.77 -11.57
C ILE A 316 -17.94 2.22 -11.85
N ILE A 317 -17.03 3.14 -11.55
CA ILE A 317 -17.19 4.57 -11.83
C ILE A 317 -16.44 4.91 -13.10
N GLU A 318 -17.09 5.63 -14.01
CA GLU A 318 -16.48 6.26 -15.19
C GLU A 318 -16.29 7.76 -14.92
N MET A 319 -15.06 8.23 -15.08
CA MET A 319 -14.68 9.64 -15.00
C MET A 319 -14.23 10.12 -16.38
N THR A 320 -14.82 11.20 -16.86
CA THR A 320 -14.55 11.82 -18.17
C THR A 320 -14.44 13.34 -18.03
N ARG A 321 -14.08 14.04 -19.12
CA ARG A 321 -14.15 15.51 -19.17
C ARG A 321 -15.54 16.10 -18.90
N ASN A 322 -16.60 15.30 -19.05
CA ASN A 322 -17.98 15.72 -18.84
C ASN A 322 -18.48 15.46 -17.41
N GLY A 323 -17.67 14.80 -16.57
CA GLY A 323 -18.01 14.49 -15.19
C GLY A 323 -17.79 13.02 -14.82
N CYS A 324 -18.38 12.63 -13.71
CA CYS A 324 -18.19 11.35 -13.06
C CYS A 324 -19.55 10.67 -12.85
N ARG A 325 -19.67 9.38 -13.21
CA ARG A 325 -20.90 8.60 -13.03
C ARG A 325 -20.62 7.13 -12.75
N THR A 326 -21.51 6.48 -12.03
CA THR A 326 -21.55 5.03 -11.94
C THR A 326 -22.04 4.47 -13.28
N VAL A 327 -21.25 3.59 -13.89
CA VAL A 327 -21.64 2.89 -15.13
C VAL A 327 -22.09 1.47 -14.86
N ASP A 328 -21.70 0.91 -13.71
CA ASP A 328 -22.06 -0.44 -13.34
C ASP A 328 -21.91 -0.68 -11.83
N ILE A 329 -22.63 -1.69 -11.32
CA ILE A 329 -22.46 -2.27 -9.98
C ILE A 329 -22.52 -3.80 -10.12
N VAL A 330 -21.45 -4.47 -9.76
CA VAL A 330 -21.40 -5.94 -9.68
C VAL A 330 -21.88 -6.37 -8.30
N GLU A 331 -23.00 -7.07 -8.26
CA GLU A 331 -23.60 -7.50 -7.00
C GLU A 331 -22.74 -8.53 -6.28
N ARG A 332 -22.67 -8.39 -4.95
CA ARG A 332 -22.13 -9.41 -4.07
C ARG A 332 -23.17 -10.50 -3.88
N PRO A 333 -22.80 -11.79 -3.79
CA PRO A 333 -23.75 -12.83 -3.45
C PRO A 333 -24.46 -12.57 -2.11
N ASP A 334 -25.78 -12.73 -2.05
CA ASP A 334 -26.63 -12.38 -0.89
C ASP A 334 -26.19 -13.01 0.43
N TYR A 335 -25.60 -14.20 0.37
CA TYR A 335 -25.14 -14.95 1.55
C TYR A 335 -23.79 -14.45 2.11
N LYS A 336 -23.13 -13.51 1.44
CA LYS A 336 -21.84 -12.94 1.84
C LYS A 336 -22.04 -11.50 2.35
N LYS A 337 -21.32 -11.15 3.43
CA LYS A 337 -21.31 -9.79 4.00
C LYS A 337 -20.23 -8.92 3.35
N MET A 338 -20.35 -7.59 3.50
CA MET A 338 -19.20 -6.70 3.28
C MET A 338 -18.03 -7.13 4.15
N ALA A 339 -16.82 -6.90 3.65
CA ALA A 339 -15.61 -7.30 4.34
C ALA A 339 -14.54 -6.21 4.26
N PHE A 340 -14.89 -4.96 4.61
CA PHE A 340 -13.92 -3.86 4.64
C PHE A 340 -12.76 -4.21 5.58
N CYS A 341 -11.52 -3.98 5.16
CA CYS A 341 -10.35 -4.38 5.96
C CYS A 341 -10.33 -3.65 7.31
N ILE A 342 -10.50 -4.38 8.42
CA ILE A 342 -10.51 -3.75 9.76
C ILE A 342 -9.15 -3.13 10.12
N PHE A 343 -8.08 -3.65 9.51
CA PHE A 343 -6.71 -3.21 9.78
C PHE A 343 -6.38 -1.84 9.18
N GLU A 344 -7.21 -1.34 8.26
CA GLU A 344 -7.17 0.05 7.80
C GLU A 344 -7.45 1.01 8.97
N TYR A 345 -8.42 0.69 9.84
CA TYR A 345 -8.67 1.46 11.06
C TYR A 345 -7.59 1.26 12.12
N VAL A 346 -7.08 0.03 12.28
CA VAL A 346 -6.08 -0.27 13.33
C VAL A 346 -4.77 0.47 13.09
N TYR A 347 -4.22 0.39 11.88
CA TYR A 347 -2.84 0.83 11.64
C TYR A 347 -2.65 1.55 10.29
N PHE A 348 -3.13 0.99 9.19
CA PHE A 348 -2.64 1.38 7.86
C PHE A 348 -3.00 2.79 7.43
N ALA A 349 -4.26 3.19 7.61
CA ALA A 349 -4.69 4.49 7.14
C ALA A 349 -4.17 5.62 8.02
N ARG A 350 -4.07 6.81 7.42
CA ARG A 350 -3.75 8.04 8.13
C ARG A 350 -4.92 8.45 9.00
N GLY A 351 -4.64 9.06 10.15
CA GLY A 351 -5.68 9.37 11.15
C GLY A 351 -6.77 10.32 10.65
N ASP A 352 -6.45 11.21 9.72
CA ASP A 352 -7.36 12.19 9.11
C ASP A 352 -8.11 11.68 7.88
N SER A 353 -7.97 10.39 7.53
CA SER A 353 -8.79 9.74 6.50
C SER A 353 -10.19 9.41 6.99
N ILE A 354 -11.14 9.40 6.06
CA ILE A 354 -12.55 9.11 6.31
C ILE A 354 -12.90 7.78 5.64
N PHE A 355 -13.40 6.84 6.43
CA PHE A 355 -14.01 5.58 5.96
C PHE A 355 -15.35 5.41 6.64
N GLU A 356 -16.34 4.90 5.91
CA GLU A 356 -17.69 4.60 6.38
C GLU A 356 -18.32 5.77 7.15
N GLY A 357 -18.07 7.00 6.68
CA GLY A 357 -18.56 8.26 7.27
C GLY A 357 -17.85 8.72 8.55
N GLN A 358 -16.75 8.09 8.94
CA GLN A 358 -16.05 8.37 10.19
C GLN A 358 -14.54 8.51 9.99
N MET A 359 -13.93 9.40 10.78
CA MET A 359 -12.50 9.66 10.75
C MET A 359 -11.74 8.55 11.47
N VAL A 360 -10.66 8.03 10.87
CA VAL A 360 -9.84 6.95 11.43
C VAL A 360 -9.33 7.28 12.84
N TYR A 361 -8.90 8.53 13.07
CA TYR A 361 -8.46 9.01 14.39
C TYR A 361 -9.54 8.83 15.45
N SER A 362 -10.79 9.16 15.12
CA SER A 362 -11.93 9.04 16.04
C SER A 362 -12.23 7.59 16.38
N VAL A 363 -12.10 6.67 15.41
CA VAL A 363 -12.24 5.23 15.64
C VAL A 363 -11.13 4.70 16.54
N ARG A 364 -9.86 5.06 16.28
CA ARG A 364 -8.73 4.67 17.14
C ARG A 364 -8.89 5.18 18.58
N MET A 365 -9.41 6.39 18.75
CA MET A 365 -9.80 6.88 20.08
C MET A 365 -10.86 6.01 20.76
N GLN A 366 -11.86 5.52 20.03
CA GLN A 366 -12.84 4.58 20.60
C GLN A 366 -12.21 3.23 20.95
N CYS A 367 -11.27 2.72 20.14
CA CYS A 367 -10.51 1.52 20.48
C CYS A 367 -9.79 1.68 21.82
N GLY A 368 -9.15 2.84 22.03
CA GLY A 368 -8.50 3.17 23.30
C GLY A 368 -9.46 3.21 24.50
N ARG A 369 -10.64 3.83 24.33
CA ARG A 369 -11.68 3.85 25.38
C ARG A 369 -12.16 2.44 25.70
N GLN A 370 -12.45 1.65 24.67
CA GLN A 370 -12.91 0.28 24.85
C GLN A 370 -11.83 -0.58 25.53
N LEU A 371 -10.56 -0.38 25.20
CA LEU A 371 -9.42 -1.03 25.84
C LEU A 371 -9.28 -0.66 27.32
N ALA A 372 -9.55 0.59 27.70
CA ALA A 372 -9.55 1.01 29.11
C ALA A 372 -10.66 0.35 29.94
N ARG A 373 -11.82 0.06 29.31
CA ARG A 373 -12.92 -0.67 29.96
C ARG A 373 -12.61 -2.15 30.13
N GLU A 374 -11.97 -2.75 29.12
CA GLU A 374 -11.65 -4.19 29.11
C GLU A 374 -10.41 -4.53 29.95
N ALA A 375 -9.42 -3.64 29.99
CA ALA A 375 -8.15 -3.88 30.66
C ALA A 375 -7.66 -2.66 31.46
N PRO A 376 -8.41 -2.21 32.50
CA PRO A 376 -7.99 -1.13 33.37
C PRO A 376 -6.74 -1.51 34.19
N ILE A 377 -5.95 -0.51 34.59
CA ILE A 377 -4.83 -0.70 35.52
C ILE A 377 -4.57 0.57 36.32
N LYS A 378 -4.08 0.41 37.54
CA LYS A 378 -3.61 1.54 38.36
C LYS A 378 -2.21 1.93 37.91
N ALA A 379 -2.07 3.13 37.36
CA ALA A 379 -0.81 3.70 36.92
C ALA A 379 -0.83 5.22 37.17
N ASP A 380 0.26 5.90 36.84
CA ASP A 380 0.38 7.34 37.05
C ASP A 380 0.11 8.13 35.76
N ILE A 381 0.57 7.62 34.62
CA ILE A 381 0.39 8.26 33.31
C ILE A 381 0.10 7.25 32.20
N VAL A 382 -0.58 7.71 31.15
CA VAL A 382 -0.79 7.00 29.88
C VAL A 382 0.10 7.64 28.82
N SER A 383 0.73 6.83 27.99
CA SER A 383 1.47 7.30 26.83
C SER A 383 1.29 6.36 25.65
N SER A 384 1.85 6.71 24.50
CA SER A 384 1.80 5.89 23.29
C SER A 384 3.20 5.55 22.78
N VAL A 385 3.32 4.44 22.05
CA VAL A 385 4.35 4.27 21.03
C VAL A 385 3.94 5.13 19.82
N PRO A 386 4.68 6.22 19.50
CA PRO A 386 4.27 7.13 18.44
C PRO A 386 4.56 6.55 17.05
N GLU A 387 3.73 6.80 16.04
CA GLU A 387 2.61 7.78 16.01
C GLU A 387 1.22 7.13 16.00
N SER A 388 1.11 5.89 15.53
CA SER A 388 -0.17 5.19 15.29
C SER A 388 -0.94 4.90 16.58
N GLY A 389 -0.26 4.59 17.69
CA GLY A 389 -0.88 4.34 18.99
C GLY A 389 -1.42 5.59 19.70
N THR A 390 -1.08 6.80 19.25
CA THR A 390 -1.37 8.05 19.98
C THR A 390 -2.86 8.34 20.12
N ALA A 391 -3.66 8.10 19.07
CA ALA A 391 -5.11 8.29 19.15
C ALA A 391 -5.74 7.34 20.19
N ALA A 392 -5.33 6.07 20.21
CA ALA A 392 -5.79 5.11 21.19
C ALA A 392 -5.35 5.48 22.61
N ALA A 393 -4.14 6.03 22.79
CA ALA A 393 -3.69 6.53 24.09
C ALA A 393 -4.53 7.69 24.61
N HIS A 394 -4.88 8.66 23.77
CA HIS A 394 -5.84 9.71 24.16
C HIS A 394 -7.20 9.13 24.54
N GLY A 395 -7.66 8.11 23.82
CA GLY A 395 -8.89 7.38 24.14
C GLY A 395 -8.83 6.71 25.52
N TYR A 396 -7.76 5.96 25.78
CA TYR A 396 -7.54 5.23 27.01
C TYR A 396 -7.40 6.17 28.22
N ALA A 397 -6.63 7.25 28.07
CA ALA A 397 -6.44 8.27 29.10
C ALA A 397 -7.77 8.93 29.49
N LYS A 398 -8.58 9.35 28.51
CA LYS A 398 -9.89 9.97 28.75
C LYS A 398 -10.87 9.03 29.45
N GLU A 399 -10.86 7.75 29.11
CA GLU A 399 -11.76 6.77 29.74
C GLU A 399 -11.30 6.35 31.14
N SER A 400 -9.98 6.19 31.34
CA SER A 400 -9.42 5.77 32.63
C SER A 400 -9.27 6.92 33.64
N GLY A 401 -9.33 8.17 33.19
CA GLY A 401 -9.10 9.36 34.00
C GLY A 401 -7.61 9.64 34.30
N LEU A 402 -6.70 8.90 33.66
CA LEU A 402 -5.26 9.10 33.78
C LEU A 402 -4.79 10.24 32.87
N GLU A 403 -3.74 10.95 33.29
CA GLU A 403 -3.10 11.98 32.47
C GLU A 403 -2.39 11.33 31.28
N PHE A 404 -2.56 11.91 30.08
CA PHE A 404 -1.73 11.57 28.94
C PHE A 404 -0.49 12.46 28.92
N ALA A 405 0.69 11.84 28.86
CA ALA A 405 1.95 12.55 28.68
C ALA A 405 2.82 11.81 27.66
N GLU A 406 3.58 12.54 26.84
CA GLU A 406 4.55 11.93 25.94
C GLU A 406 5.73 11.38 26.75
N VAL A 407 6.11 10.13 26.51
CA VAL A 407 7.30 9.51 27.15
C VAL A 407 8.38 9.13 26.13
N LEU A 408 8.03 9.18 24.84
CA LEU A 408 8.90 8.85 23.72
C LEU A 408 8.86 9.99 22.70
N CYS A 409 10.03 10.47 22.29
CA CYS A 409 10.18 11.34 21.14
C CYS A 409 10.67 10.52 19.94
N LYS A 410 9.86 10.47 18.87
CA LYS A 410 10.22 9.78 17.62
C LYS A 410 11.19 10.61 16.80
N ASN A 411 12.30 10.01 16.38
CA ASN A 411 13.24 10.64 15.47
C ASN A 411 12.69 10.61 14.03
N ARG A 412 12.20 11.77 13.56
CA ARG A 412 11.59 11.94 12.23
C ARG A 412 12.56 11.80 11.07
N TYR A 413 13.87 11.85 11.32
CA TYR A 413 14.91 11.82 10.29
C TYR A 413 15.52 10.42 10.10
N VAL A 414 14.98 9.41 10.78
CA VAL A 414 15.44 8.02 10.64
C VAL A 414 14.64 7.32 9.55
N GLY A 415 15.24 7.23 8.36
CA GLY A 415 14.73 6.39 7.27
C GLY A 415 14.86 4.89 7.54
N ARG A 416 14.53 4.06 6.54
CA ARG A 416 14.79 2.61 6.61
C ARG A 416 16.26 2.36 6.93
N THR A 417 16.53 1.60 8.00
CA THR A 417 17.90 1.19 8.34
C THR A 417 18.41 0.24 7.26
N PHE A 418 19.53 0.58 6.63
CA PHE A 418 20.31 -0.35 5.79
C PHE A 418 20.58 -1.66 6.54
N ILE A 419 20.79 -2.77 5.82
CA ILE A 419 21.21 -4.05 6.40
C ILE A 419 22.42 -3.79 7.30
N GLN A 420 22.22 -3.93 8.61
CA GLN A 420 23.28 -3.62 9.56
C GLN A 420 24.13 -4.88 9.78
N PRO A 421 25.45 -4.81 9.60
CA PRO A 421 26.32 -5.98 9.57
C PRO A 421 26.51 -6.67 10.94
N SER A 422 25.94 -6.14 12.04
CA SER A 422 26.03 -6.77 13.36
C SER A 422 24.71 -6.77 14.12
N THR A 423 24.46 -7.85 14.86
CA THR A 423 23.33 -8.02 15.80
C THR A 423 23.29 -6.89 16.84
N ARG A 424 24.45 -6.40 17.28
CA ARG A 424 24.58 -5.28 18.22
C ARG A 424 24.02 -3.98 17.65
N LEU A 425 24.39 -3.62 16.42
CA LEU A 425 23.86 -2.42 15.76
C LEU A 425 22.36 -2.55 15.50
N ARG A 426 21.87 -3.76 15.19
CA ARG A 426 20.45 -4.06 15.01
C ARG A 426 19.63 -3.82 16.29
N GLN A 427 20.16 -4.21 17.45
CA GLN A 427 19.55 -3.94 18.76
C GLN A 427 19.55 -2.45 19.13
N LEU A 428 20.57 -1.68 18.72
CA LEU A 428 20.62 -0.23 18.87
C LEU A 428 19.65 0.53 17.94
N GLY A 429 19.02 -0.17 16.98
CA GLY A 429 18.10 0.41 16.01
C GLY A 429 16.86 1.06 16.63
N VAL A 430 16.41 0.62 17.80
CA VAL A 430 15.28 1.23 18.51
C VAL A 430 15.67 2.54 19.19
N ALA A 431 16.83 2.58 19.86
CA ALA A 431 17.39 3.82 20.42
C ALA A 431 17.69 4.88 19.34
N LYS A 432 17.92 4.44 18.08
CA LYS A 432 18.01 5.36 16.94
C LYS A 432 16.64 5.99 16.61
N LYS A 433 15.56 5.22 16.72
CA LYS A 433 14.19 5.62 16.35
C LYS A 433 13.49 6.44 17.43
N PHE A 434 13.76 6.18 18.71
CA PHE A 434 13.08 6.84 19.82
C PHE A 434 14.08 7.31 20.88
N GLY A 435 13.84 8.50 21.42
CA GLY A 435 14.45 8.97 22.67
C GLY A 435 13.41 8.96 23.80
N ALA A 436 13.80 8.53 25.00
CA ALA A 436 12.94 8.64 26.17
C ALA A 436 12.97 10.07 26.73
N LEU A 437 11.81 10.58 27.14
CA LEU A 437 11.66 11.86 27.84
C LEU A 437 11.78 11.59 29.34
N SER A 438 13.02 11.49 29.85
CA SER A 438 13.31 11.00 31.21
C SER A 438 12.58 11.77 32.32
N GLU A 439 12.36 13.07 32.16
CA GLU A 439 11.60 13.88 33.13
C GLU A 439 10.14 13.40 33.28
N ASN A 440 9.51 12.96 32.18
CA ASN A 440 8.14 12.46 32.18
C ASN A 440 8.07 11.00 32.67
N VAL A 441 9.19 10.27 32.63
CA VAL A 441 9.27 8.83 32.91
C VAL A 441 9.70 8.52 34.33
N SER A 442 10.64 9.29 34.88
CA SER A 442 11.34 8.94 36.13
C SER A 442 10.37 8.82 37.32
N GLY A 443 10.39 7.67 37.99
CA GLY A 443 9.58 7.41 39.18
C GLY A 443 8.08 7.21 38.89
N LYS A 444 7.67 6.99 37.63
CA LYS A 444 6.27 6.80 37.24
C LYS A 444 5.96 5.35 36.85
N ARG A 445 4.72 4.93 37.08
CA ARG A 445 4.10 3.74 36.51
C ARG A 445 3.36 4.13 35.25
N LEU A 446 3.70 3.48 34.14
CA LEU A 446 3.28 3.86 32.79
C LEU A 446 2.25 2.87 32.24
N VAL A 447 1.19 3.38 31.61
CA VAL A 447 0.43 2.60 30.62
C VAL A 447 0.92 2.98 29.23
N LEU A 448 1.61 2.08 28.56
CA LEU A 448 2.13 2.29 27.21
C LEU A 448 1.19 1.66 26.18
N ILE A 449 0.55 2.51 25.37
CA ILE A 449 -0.35 2.07 24.32
C ILE A 449 0.41 1.86 23.00
N ASP A 450 0.24 0.70 22.39
CA ASP A 450 0.70 0.42 21.02
C ASP A 450 -0.51 0.04 20.13
N ASP A 451 -0.38 0.16 18.81
CA ASP A 451 -1.47 -0.21 17.90
C ASP A 451 -1.64 -1.73 17.77
N SER A 452 -0.52 -2.46 17.63
CA SER A 452 -0.49 -3.88 17.32
C SER A 452 0.87 -4.47 17.69
N ILE A 453 0.93 -5.79 17.90
CA ILE A 453 2.19 -6.53 18.09
C ILE A 453 2.20 -7.72 17.15
N VAL A 454 3.14 -7.72 16.20
CA VAL A 454 3.28 -8.79 15.18
C VAL A 454 4.33 -9.82 15.60
N ARG A 455 5.60 -9.41 15.67
CA ARG A 455 6.75 -10.28 16.00
C ARG A 455 7.34 -10.03 17.40
N GLY A 456 6.85 -9.03 18.14
CA GLY A 456 7.37 -8.66 19.47
C GLY A 456 8.75 -7.98 19.53
N ASN A 457 9.50 -7.93 18.42
CA ASN A 457 10.90 -7.44 18.40
C ASN A 457 11.09 -5.94 18.72
N THR A 458 10.04 -5.13 18.64
CA THR A 458 10.14 -3.66 18.83
C THR A 458 9.78 -3.22 20.25
N ILE A 459 8.75 -3.83 20.85
CA ILE A 459 8.22 -3.38 22.14
C ILE A 459 9.18 -3.64 23.31
N GLY A 460 9.90 -4.78 23.31
CA GLY A 460 10.87 -5.11 24.37
C GLY A 460 11.99 -4.06 24.53
N PRO A 461 12.69 -3.69 23.45
CA PRO A 461 13.66 -2.60 23.51
C PRO A 461 13.07 -1.24 23.93
N ILE A 462 11.82 -0.93 23.58
CA ILE A 462 11.13 0.30 24.04
C ILE A 462 10.92 0.26 25.55
N ILE A 463 10.42 -0.86 26.09
CA ILE A 463 10.23 -1.02 27.54
C ILE A 463 11.57 -0.89 28.27
N LYS A 464 12.63 -1.52 27.75
CA LYS A 464 13.97 -1.38 28.30
C LYS A 464 14.42 0.08 28.33
N LEU A 465 14.24 0.82 27.24
CA LEU A 465 14.57 2.25 27.16
C LEU A 465 13.82 3.07 28.23
N LEU A 466 12.55 2.79 28.46
CA LEU A 466 11.74 3.49 29.48
C LEU A 466 12.17 3.11 30.91
N ARG A 467 12.51 1.85 31.17
CA ARG A 467 13.07 1.44 32.47
C ARG A 467 14.44 2.06 32.73
N ASP A 468 15.31 2.09 31.72
CA ASP A 468 16.62 2.74 31.80
C ASP A 468 16.48 4.26 32.05
N ALA A 469 15.36 4.87 31.64
CA ALA A 469 14.99 6.27 31.94
C ALA A 469 14.30 6.46 33.30
N GLY A 470 14.07 5.40 34.08
CA GLY A 470 13.57 5.45 35.45
C GLY A 470 12.09 5.08 35.66
N ALA A 471 11.43 4.42 34.70
CA ALA A 471 10.06 3.91 34.90
C ALA A 471 10.01 2.85 36.01
N LEU A 472 9.06 2.97 36.94
CA LEU A 472 8.83 1.97 38.00
C LEU A 472 8.14 0.72 37.44
N GLU A 473 7.05 0.94 36.70
CA GLU A 473 6.25 -0.10 36.05
C GLU A 473 5.91 0.34 34.63
N VAL A 474 5.82 -0.61 33.70
CA VAL A 474 5.41 -0.44 32.32
C VAL A 474 4.35 -1.48 31.99
N HIS A 475 3.10 -1.05 31.92
CA HIS A 475 1.95 -1.84 31.52
C HIS A 475 1.63 -1.59 30.05
N VAL A 476 1.80 -2.61 29.21
CA VAL A 476 1.48 -2.51 27.78
C VAL A 476 0.00 -2.74 27.56
N ARG A 477 -0.62 -1.93 26.71
CA ARG A 477 -1.99 -2.14 26.23
C ARG A 477 -1.99 -1.99 24.72
N VAL A 478 -2.52 -2.97 24.02
CA VAL A 478 -2.51 -3.02 22.56
C VAL A 478 -3.91 -2.70 22.03
N ALA A 479 -4.02 -1.69 21.18
CA ALA A 479 -5.28 -1.18 20.64
C ALA A 479 -5.87 -2.05 19.51
N SER A 480 -5.38 -3.28 19.37
CA SER A 480 -5.90 -4.33 18.51
C SER A 480 -5.94 -5.67 19.26
N PRO A 481 -6.72 -6.63 18.78
CA PRO A 481 -6.57 -8.04 19.15
C PRO A 481 -5.22 -8.61 18.72
N PRO A 482 -4.79 -9.75 19.29
CA PRO A 482 -3.61 -10.45 18.83
C PRO A 482 -3.77 -10.88 17.36
N LEU A 483 -2.72 -10.69 16.56
CA LEU A 483 -2.69 -11.20 15.19
C LEU A 483 -2.30 -12.67 15.22
N GLN A 484 -3.22 -13.53 14.80
CA GLN A 484 -3.05 -14.99 14.87
C GLN A 484 -2.99 -15.64 13.49
N HIS A 485 -3.40 -14.93 12.44
CA HIS A 485 -3.43 -15.47 11.08
C HIS A 485 -2.73 -14.53 10.11
N PRO A 486 -2.08 -15.07 9.06
CA PRO A 486 -1.61 -14.25 7.94
C PRO A 486 -2.79 -13.51 7.29
N CYS A 487 -2.51 -12.62 6.34
CA CYS A 487 -3.58 -12.01 5.55
C CYS A 487 -3.41 -12.44 4.10
N TYR A 488 -4.51 -12.91 3.52
CA TYR A 488 -4.62 -13.24 2.09
C TYR A 488 -5.42 -12.19 1.33
N MET A 489 -5.77 -11.07 1.98
CA MET A 489 -6.60 -10.01 1.40
C MET A 489 -5.77 -8.80 0.99
N GLY A 490 -4.43 -8.93 0.95
CA GLY A 490 -3.46 -7.91 0.57
C GLY A 490 -2.68 -7.27 1.72
N ILE A 491 -2.90 -7.62 3.00
CA ILE A 491 -2.08 -7.06 4.08
C ILE A 491 -0.80 -7.88 4.25
N ASN A 492 0.38 -7.24 4.31
CA ASN A 492 1.62 -7.98 4.58
C ASN A 492 1.71 -8.38 6.08
N ILE A 493 1.06 -9.49 6.41
CA ILE A 493 1.14 -10.15 7.71
C ILE A 493 2.04 -11.39 7.57
N PRO A 494 3.04 -11.56 8.45
CA PRO A 494 3.92 -12.73 8.47
C PRO A 494 3.18 -14.07 8.55
N THR A 495 3.93 -15.17 8.35
CA THR A 495 3.36 -16.52 8.46
C THR A 495 2.84 -16.81 9.87
N HIS A 496 1.98 -17.81 9.98
CA HIS A 496 1.41 -18.23 11.26
C HIS A 496 2.48 -18.52 12.34
N GLN A 497 3.63 -19.09 11.96
CA GLN A 497 4.72 -19.39 12.89
C GLN A 497 5.52 -18.14 13.32
N GLU A 498 5.60 -17.13 12.46
CA GLU A 498 6.30 -15.88 12.75
C GLU A 498 5.50 -14.93 13.65
N LEU A 499 4.19 -15.18 13.83
CA LEU A 499 3.31 -14.37 14.68
C LEU A 499 3.50 -14.73 16.16
N ILE A 500 3.92 -13.75 16.96
CA ILE A 500 4.27 -13.97 18.38
C ILE A 500 3.06 -14.44 19.20
N ALA A 501 1.85 -14.01 18.83
CA ALA A 501 0.63 -14.37 19.54
C ALA A 501 0.24 -15.85 19.38
N ASN A 502 0.83 -16.56 18.42
CA ASN A 502 0.64 -18.00 18.23
C ASN A 502 1.61 -18.83 19.07
N THR A 503 2.63 -18.20 19.66
CA THR A 503 3.62 -18.87 20.51
C THR A 503 3.51 -18.47 21.97
N LEU A 504 3.13 -17.22 22.27
CA LEU A 504 3.03 -16.67 23.61
C LEU A 504 1.66 -16.05 23.85
N ASN A 505 1.02 -16.41 24.95
CA ASN A 505 -0.13 -15.66 25.45
C ASN A 505 0.29 -14.31 26.05
N ALA A 506 -0.67 -13.44 26.40
CA ALA A 506 -0.39 -12.09 26.87
C ALA A 506 0.53 -12.03 28.11
N GLU A 507 0.36 -12.92 29.09
CA GLU A 507 1.18 -12.97 30.30
C GLU A 507 2.61 -13.47 30.02
N GLN A 508 2.74 -14.46 29.15
CA GLN A 508 4.04 -14.97 28.70
C GLN A 508 4.77 -13.90 27.89
N LEU A 509 4.05 -13.20 27.01
CA LEU A 509 4.59 -12.12 26.20
C LEU A 509 5.05 -10.95 27.07
N ALA A 510 4.26 -10.53 28.07
CA ALA A 510 4.66 -9.49 29.02
C ALA A 510 6.02 -9.79 29.66
N ARG A 511 6.20 -11.01 30.17
CA ARG A 511 7.47 -11.48 30.73
C ARG A 511 8.60 -11.51 29.69
N HIS A 512 8.30 -11.98 28.48
CA HIS A 512 9.27 -12.05 27.38
C HIS A 512 9.81 -10.66 26.98
N VAL A 513 8.96 -9.63 26.99
CA VAL A 513 9.34 -8.26 26.58
C VAL A 513 9.75 -7.37 27.77
N GLY A 514 9.65 -7.86 29.01
CA GLY A 514 10.03 -7.13 30.22
C GLY A 514 8.98 -6.14 30.76
N ALA A 515 7.72 -6.26 30.31
CA ALA A 515 6.58 -5.49 30.82
C ALA A 515 6.03 -6.10 32.12
N ASP A 516 5.46 -5.27 33.00
CA ASP A 516 4.79 -5.74 34.23
C ASP A 516 3.43 -6.36 33.92
N SER A 517 2.75 -5.89 32.88
CA SER A 517 1.54 -6.52 32.36
C SER A 517 1.36 -6.19 30.88
N LEU A 518 0.64 -7.04 30.16
CA LEU A 518 0.25 -6.81 28.77
C LEU A 518 -1.20 -7.26 28.59
N ALA A 519 -2.02 -6.45 27.92
CA ALA A 519 -3.37 -6.84 27.51
C ALA A 519 -3.69 -6.31 26.12
N TYR A 520 -4.50 -7.08 25.38
CA TYR A 520 -5.00 -6.74 24.05
C TYR A 520 -6.45 -6.28 24.13
N LEU A 521 -6.86 -5.42 23.20
CA LEU A 521 -8.27 -5.19 22.93
C LEU A 521 -8.90 -6.48 22.40
N SER A 522 -10.09 -6.86 22.87
CA SER A 522 -10.77 -8.04 22.34
C SER A 522 -11.28 -7.82 20.91
N VAL A 523 -11.50 -8.92 20.16
CA VAL A 523 -12.09 -8.84 18.80
C VAL A 523 -13.45 -8.15 18.83
N GLU A 524 -14.29 -8.49 19.82
CA GLU A 524 -15.60 -7.88 20.00
C GLU A 524 -15.48 -6.41 20.42
N GLY A 525 -14.50 -6.06 21.25
CA GLY A 525 -14.16 -4.69 21.59
C GLY A 525 -13.78 -3.85 20.37
N LEU A 526 -12.93 -4.40 19.49
CA LEU A 526 -12.54 -3.74 18.24
C LEU A 526 -13.75 -3.55 17.31
N LYS A 527 -14.56 -4.61 17.09
CA LYS A 527 -15.79 -4.52 16.28
C LYS A 527 -16.75 -3.46 16.84
N LYS A 528 -16.91 -3.40 18.16
CA LYS A 528 -17.76 -2.40 18.82
C LYS A 528 -17.24 -0.98 18.59
N ALA A 529 -15.94 -0.76 18.71
CA ALA A 529 -15.32 0.55 18.51
C ALA A 529 -15.48 1.04 17.07
N VAL A 530 -15.25 0.18 16.08
CA VAL A 530 -15.36 0.51 14.65
C VAL A 530 -16.81 0.76 14.23
N ASN A 531 -17.77 0.05 14.82
CA ASN A 531 -19.19 0.21 14.46
C ASN A 531 -19.92 1.36 15.19
N LEU A 532 -19.28 2.02 16.16
CA LEU A 532 -19.98 2.96 17.05
C LEU A 532 -20.64 4.15 16.33
N ASN A 533 -19.94 4.79 15.40
CA ASN A 533 -20.42 5.97 14.66
C ASN A 533 -20.41 5.75 13.14
N ARG A 534 -20.48 4.48 12.74
CA ARG A 534 -20.45 4.08 11.34
C ARG A 534 -21.71 4.58 10.63
N GLN A 535 -21.52 5.27 9.51
CA GLN A 535 -22.64 5.56 8.62
C GLN A 535 -23.00 4.29 7.85
N GLU A 536 -24.25 3.83 7.98
CA GLU A 536 -24.73 2.70 7.21
C GLU A 536 -24.87 3.11 5.74
N MET A 537 -24.07 2.51 4.85
CA MET A 537 -24.27 2.69 3.41
C MET A 537 -25.53 1.97 2.93
N ASN A 538 -25.87 0.82 3.56
CA ASN A 538 -27.12 0.08 3.41
C ASN A 538 -27.47 -0.62 4.74
N LYS A 539 -28.75 -0.63 5.13
CA LYS A 539 -29.22 -1.27 6.39
C LYS A 539 -28.94 -2.77 6.36
N GLY A 540 -28.16 -3.26 7.33
CA GLY A 540 -27.91 -4.70 7.53
C GLY A 540 -26.79 -5.32 6.69
N GLU A 541 -26.14 -4.55 5.80
CA GLU A 541 -25.07 -5.07 4.92
C GLU A 541 -23.65 -4.83 5.46
N GLY A 542 -23.52 -4.23 6.64
CA GLY A 542 -22.25 -3.92 7.30
C GLY A 542 -21.37 -5.15 7.57
N GLY A 543 -20.05 -4.97 7.44
CA GLY A 543 -19.09 -5.99 7.84
C GLY A 543 -17.64 -5.60 7.60
N HIS A 544 -16.79 -6.08 8.50
CA HIS A 544 -15.34 -5.90 8.45
C HIS A 544 -14.66 -7.25 8.32
N CYS A 545 -13.63 -7.33 7.50
CA CYS A 545 -12.74 -8.48 7.47
C CYS A 545 -11.90 -8.49 8.75
N THR A 546 -12.05 -9.54 9.56
CA THR A 546 -11.26 -9.80 10.76
C THR A 546 -10.38 -11.04 10.62
N ALA A 547 -10.12 -11.49 9.38
CA ALA A 547 -9.48 -12.78 9.12
C ALA A 547 -8.10 -12.92 9.78
N CYS A 548 -7.29 -11.86 9.79
CA CYS A 548 -5.98 -11.85 10.47
C CYS A 548 -6.06 -12.04 11.99
N LEU A 549 -7.25 -11.85 12.58
CA LEU A 549 -7.53 -11.95 14.02
C LEU A 549 -8.34 -13.21 14.38
N THR A 550 -9.06 -13.80 13.42
CA THR A 550 -10.08 -14.84 13.67
C THR A 550 -9.93 -16.09 12.81
N GLY A 551 -9.18 -16.01 11.70
CA GLY A 551 -9.05 -17.08 10.71
C GLY A 551 -10.24 -17.20 9.76
N GLU A 552 -11.29 -16.40 9.95
CA GLU A 552 -12.50 -16.41 9.13
C GLU A 552 -12.32 -15.51 7.90
N TYR A 553 -11.88 -16.09 6.78
CA TYR A 553 -11.68 -15.35 5.53
C TYR A 553 -12.99 -15.15 4.76
N PRO A 554 -13.25 -13.92 4.26
CA PRO A 554 -14.36 -13.69 3.35
C PRO A 554 -14.14 -14.50 2.07
N GLY A 555 -15.04 -15.44 1.77
CA GLY A 555 -14.83 -16.34 0.63
C GLY A 555 -14.46 -17.76 1.03
N GLY A 556 -13.88 -17.96 2.22
CA GLY A 556 -13.04 -19.12 2.53
C GLY A 556 -11.62 -18.91 1.99
N LEU A 557 -10.71 -19.83 2.32
CA LEU A 557 -9.43 -19.92 1.63
C LEU A 557 -9.60 -20.87 0.43
N PRO A 558 -8.96 -20.60 -0.72
CA PRO A 558 -8.81 -21.61 -1.76
C PRO A 558 -8.22 -22.91 -1.18
N ASP A 559 -8.61 -24.07 -1.72
CA ASP A 559 -8.07 -25.38 -1.31
C ASP A 559 -6.53 -25.43 -1.41
N GLU A 560 -5.94 -24.64 -2.32
CA GLU A 560 -4.49 -24.50 -2.49
C GLU A 560 -3.80 -23.74 -1.33
N LEU A 561 -4.59 -23.08 -0.46
CA LEU A 561 -4.15 -22.31 0.71
C LEU A 561 -4.73 -22.86 2.04
N SER A 562 -5.48 -23.97 2.01
CA SER A 562 -5.95 -24.66 3.22
C SER A 562 -4.78 -25.44 3.84
N TRP A 563 -4.47 -25.14 5.11
CA TRP A 563 -3.41 -25.75 5.91
C TRP A 563 -3.84 -27.05 6.59
#